data_AF-A0A9D7CXT0-F1
#
_entry.id   AF-A0A9D7CXT0-F1
#
_cell.length_a   1.000
_cell.length_b   1.000
_cell.length_c   1.000
_cell.angle_alpha   90.00
_cell.angle_beta   90.00
_cell.angle_gamma   90.00
#
_symmetry.space_group_name_H-M   'P 1'
#
loop_
_entity.id
_entity.type
_entity.pdbx_description
1 polymer ?
#
loop_
_entity_poly.entity_id
_entity_poly.type
_entity_poly.pdbx_seq_one_letter_code
_entity_poly.pdbx_strand_id
1 'polypeptide(L)'
;MRTRRIALLGAVLGLGTFAACGSESGGGTTEDAGLTIPAADAKADSTSASDAGREAASSSDASSDVALADTSVPDAADASLDAGPACDAGATCFGNAGAPCRVGVTSCADGGATCVDGPPVDDGTVCAGPDGGARLCTAGACLAPTVVSGNVNLSTATLTPGRTCVSEAPAFDVTGLTATTATVAAAPTGDCLVTGDEVLLVNLQGAGAAPNTGNWELLKVAGVSGSTVTFTAPKTRDYGGASDGGTGDTNIGGGATEQKVALVRLPQLGHLTVNAGTTLTAAPWNGKTGGIVALRAAKLTVNGTISAAGLGYRSGRWSRDDTNCSDNVATEAGESVVGPALVSTANNGGGAGGISALNGVSFNGDTPMCAGSSHATAGQAGKNPKGRTLGGPGATYGVNDGTKLTMGSGNAGNLTCDVTGAGPSLVPAFTTTAGGIVLLLVGQLDVGASGVVSAKANDESRDTAASGGYIFIRGGALNLGTNRLTAVGATATSVNGPFLGQTVKAGDGYIVLKGSTVTGTTTPTANVLP
;
A
#
# COMPACT_ATOMS: atom_id res chain seq x y z
N MET A 1 45.51 -29.33 44.09
CA MET A 1 45.75 -28.52 42.87
C MET A 1 44.74 -28.99 41.82
N ARG A 2 43.81 -28.26 41.23
CA ARG A 2 43.38 -26.85 41.25
C ARG A 2 41.88 -26.80 41.54
N THR A 3 41.46 -25.68 42.12
CA THR A 3 40.17 -25.36 42.72
C THR A 3 39.31 -24.51 41.78
N ARG A 4 37.97 -24.64 41.84
CA ARG A 4 36.91 -23.58 41.79
C ARG A 4 35.54 -24.27 41.57
N ARG A 5 34.60 -24.33 42.52
CA ARG A 5 33.70 -23.29 43.11
C ARG A 5 32.71 -22.67 42.12
N ILE A 6 31.43 -23.08 42.24
CA ILE A 6 30.20 -22.29 42.01
C ILE A 6 29.22 -22.79 43.11
N ALA A 7 29.10 -22.13 44.26
CA ALA A 7 28.31 -20.94 44.58
C ALA A 7 26.79 -21.19 44.53
N LEU A 8 26.30 -21.58 45.71
CA LEU A 8 24.90 -21.65 46.14
C LEU A 8 24.43 -20.20 46.44
N LEU A 9 23.31 -19.77 45.86
CA LEU A 9 22.61 -18.54 46.30
C LEU A 9 21.10 -18.81 46.27
N GLY A 10 20.48 -18.76 47.44
CA GLY A 10 19.04 -18.77 47.60
C GLY A 10 18.47 -17.36 47.49
N ALA A 11 17.24 -17.26 46.98
CA ALA A 11 16.38 -16.11 47.22
C ALA A 11 14.90 -16.51 47.17
N VAL A 12 14.32 -16.58 48.37
CA VAL A 12 13.08 -15.89 48.80
C VAL A 12 11.80 -16.18 48.00
N LEU A 13 10.94 -16.98 48.65
CA LEU A 13 9.50 -17.07 48.40
C LEU A 13 8.82 -15.73 48.73
N GLY A 14 8.14 -15.15 47.74
CA GLY A 14 7.11 -14.13 47.92
C GLY A 14 5.75 -14.72 47.53
N LEU A 15 4.98 -15.14 48.54
CA LEU A 15 3.57 -15.52 48.42
C LEU A 15 2.73 -14.27 48.13
N GLY A 16 2.19 -14.18 46.91
CA GLY A 16 1.14 -13.23 46.54
C GLY A 16 -0.22 -13.90 46.61
N THR A 17 -0.99 -13.57 47.63
CA THR A 17 -2.40 -13.92 47.85
C THR A 17 -3.29 -13.51 46.67
N PHE A 18 -3.94 -14.50 46.03
CA PHE A 18 -5.11 -14.29 45.17
C PHE A 18 -6.36 -14.18 46.04
N ALA A 19 -7.00 -13.02 46.02
CA ALA A 19 -8.34 -12.83 46.58
C ALA A 19 -9.37 -13.40 45.59
N ALA A 20 -10.10 -14.41 46.05
CA ALA A 20 -11.33 -14.87 45.43
C ALA A 20 -12.53 -14.08 46.01
N CYS A 21 -13.59 -14.03 45.20
CA CYS A 21 -15.02 -14.01 45.55
C CYS A 21 -15.80 -12.82 44.97
N GLY A 22 -16.86 -13.16 44.24
CA GLY A 22 -17.83 -12.23 43.68
C GLY A 22 -18.74 -12.88 42.64
N SER A 23 -19.37 -13.99 43.01
CA SER A 23 -20.47 -14.61 42.26
C SER A 23 -21.78 -13.87 42.60
N GLU A 24 -22.45 -13.30 41.60
CA GLU A 24 -23.87 -12.97 41.69
C GLU A 24 -24.64 -13.76 40.64
N SER A 25 -25.42 -14.69 41.16
CA SER A 25 -26.54 -15.36 40.51
C SER A 25 -27.76 -14.42 40.50
N GLY A 26 -28.35 -14.20 39.34
CA GLY A 26 -29.64 -13.54 39.20
C GLY A 26 -30.39 -14.10 37.99
N GLY A 27 -31.31 -15.04 38.24
CA GLY A 27 -32.23 -15.54 37.23
C GLY A 27 -33.31 -14.51 36.87
N GLY A 28 -33.78 -14.57 35.63
CA GLY A 28 -34.91 -13.78 35.13
C GLY A 28 -35.44 -14.42 33.85
N THR A 29 -36.68 -14.87 33.92
CA THR A 29 -37.45 -15.62 32.93
C THR A 29 -38.04 -14.75 31.83
N THR A 30 -38.29 -15.37 30.66
CA THR A 30 -39.38 -15.12 29.68
C THR A 30 -39.57 -13.71 29.12
N GLU A 31 -39.47 -13.57 27.79
CA GLU A 31 -40.67 -13.50 26.94
C GLU A 31 -40.33 -13.51 25.45
N ASP A 32 -41.23 -14.18 24.74
CA ASP A 32 -41.32 -14.46 23.33
C ASP A 32 -42.04 -13.29 22.63
N ALA A 33 -41.48 -12.75 21.56
CA ALA A 33 -42.22 -11.89 20.64
C ALA A 33 -41.58 -11.96 19.26
N GLY A 34 -42.21 -12.78 18.40
CA GLY A 34 -41.86 -12.94 17.01
C GLY A 34 -41.94 -11.64 16.22
N LEU A 35 -40.99 -11.48 15.30
CA LEU A 35 -41.07 -10.49 14.24
C LEU A 35 -41.07 -11.19 12.88
N THR A 36 -42.26 -11.24 12.31
CA THR A 36 -42.57 -11.68 10.95
C THR A 36 -42.05 -10.64 9.95
N ILE A 37 -41.16 -11.04 9.04
CA ILE A 37 -40.78 -10.24 7.87
C ILE A 37 -41.56 -10.78 6.66
N PRO A 38 -42.42 -9.98 5.99
CA PRO A 38 -43.02 -10.40 4.74
C PRO A 38 -42.06 -10.17 3.57
N ALA A 39 -42.05 -11.15 2.66
CA ALA A 39 -41.44 -11.12 1.35
C ALA A 39 -42.02 -9.97 0.50
N ALA A 40 -41.17 -9.32 -0.29
CA ALA A 40 -41.59 -8.51 -1.41
C ALA A 40 -40.98 -9.08 -2.69
N ASP A 41 -41.91 -9.54 -3.52
CA ASP A 41 -41.78 -10.19 -4.81
C ASP A 41 -41.51 -9.18 -5.93
N ALA A 42 -41.06 -9.70 -7.06
CA ALA A 42 -40.65 -8.99 -8.26
C ALA A 42 -41.78 -8.24 -8.99
N LYS A 43 -41.45 -7.17 -9.73
CA LYS A 43 -41.79 -7.06 -11.17
C LYS A 43 -41.19 -5.84 -11.86
N ALA A 44 -40.76 -6.10 -13.10
CA ALA A 44 -40.44 -5.16 -14.16
C ALA A 44 -41.69 -4.41 -14.67
N ASP A 45 -41.52 -3.20 -15.21
CA ASP A 45 -42.00 -2.85 -16.56
C ASP A 45 -41.38 -1.53 -17.06
N SER A 46 -41.61 -1.28 -18.33
CA SER A 46 -40.89 -0.51 -19.33
C SER A 46 -41.78 0.58 -19.95
N THR A 47 -41.18 1.42 -20.83
CA THR A 47 -41.83 2.31 -21.84
C THR A 47 -42.57 3.56 -21.31
N SER A 48 -42.70 4.71 -21.99
CA SER A 48 -42.18 5.31 -23.24
C SER A 48 -42.69 6.77 -23.32
N ALA A 49 -41.89 7.65 -23.96
CA ALA A 49 -42.18 8.85 -24.77
C ALA A 49 -43.46 9.73 -24.65
N SER A 50 -43.23 11.04 -24.83
CA SER A 50 -44.02 12.15 -25.48
C SER A 50 -44.08 13.39 -24.56
N ASP A 51 -44.08 14.67 -24.96
CA ASP A 51 -44.26 15.40 -26.22
C ASP A 51 -43.75 16.87 -25.99
N ALA A 52 -43.04 17.51 -26.93
CA ALA A 52 -43.46 18.65 -27.78
C ALA A 52 -43.27 20.11 -27.26
N GLY A 53 -42.77 20.96 -28.17
CA GLY A 53 -42.74 22.44 -28.11
C GLY A 53 -41.34 23.01 -28.44
N ARG A 54 -40.87 23.10 -29.71
CA ARG A 54 -41.22 24.05 -30.79
C ARG A 54 -41.24 25.53 -30.34
N GLU A 55 -40.20 26.29 -30.73
CA GLU A 55 -40.33 27.42 -31.67
C GLU A 55 -38.95 27.81 -32.22
N ALA A 56 -38.95 28.25 -33.48
CA ALA A 56 -37.80 28.44 -34.33
C ALA A 56 -37.84 29.83 -34.97
N ALA A 57 -36.65 30.32 -35.34
CA ALA A 57 -36.35 31.27 -36.41
C ALA A 57 -36.69 32.76 -36.10
N SER A 58 -36.02 33.78 -36.64
CA SER A 58 -35.11 33.87 -37.79
C SER A 58 -34.37 35.22 -37.83
N SER A 59 -33.17 35.21 -38.44
CA SER A 59 -32.70 36.07 -39.56
C SER A 59 -32.62 37.61 -39.38
N SER A 60 -31.42 38.20 -39.38
CA SER A 60 -30.73 38.88 -40.52
C SER A 60 -31.30 40.25 -40.91
N ASP A 61 -30.51 41.32 -40.82
CA ASP A 61 -29.97 42.01 -42.01
C ASP A 61 -29.07 43.21 -41.68
N ALA A 62 -28.24 43.56 -42.67
CA ALA A 62 -27.16 44.53 -42.68
C ALA A 62 -27.59 46.01 -42.80
N SER A 63 -26.65 46.95 -42.55
CA SER A 63 -26.17 47.94 -43.54
C SER A 63 -25.45 49.18 -42.93
N SER A 64 -24.28 49.47 -43.51
CA SER A 64 -23.71 50.78 -43.92
C SER A 64 -23.30 51.89 -42.92
N ASP A 65 -21.99 52.16 -42.96
CA ASP A 65 -21.28 53.44 -43.19
C ASP A 65 -21.77 54.74 -42.55
N VAL A 66 -20.88 55.37 -41.76
CA VAL A 66 -20.47 56.79 -41.93
C VAL A 66 -19.03 56.96 -41.42
N ALA A 67 -18.17 57.46 -42.31
CA ALA A 67 -16.84 57.96 -42.01
C ALA A 67 -16.88 59.37 -41.41
N LEU A 68 -16.08 59.63 -40.38
CA LEU A 68 -15.63 60.97 -40.03
C LEU A 68 -14.15 60.94 -39.74
N ALA A 69 -13.40 61.65 -40.59
CA ALA A 69 -12.01 62.02 -40.39
C ALA A 69 -11.95 63.09 -39.29
N ASP A 70 -11.12 62.86 -38.27
CA ASP A 70 -10.64 63.91 -37.38
C ASP A 70 -9.13 64.02 -37.52
N THR A 71 -8.74 65.15 -38.10
CA THR A 71 -7.38 65.65 -38.22
C THR A 71 -7.12 66.63 -37.07
N SER A 72 -6.38 66.21 -36.05
CA SER A 72 -5.77 67.15 -35.11
C SER A 72 -4.38 66.70 -34.64
N VAL A 73 -3.40 67.42 -35.21
CA VAL A 73 -2.14 67.95 -34.64
C VAL A 73 -1.16 66.98 -33.94
N PRO A 74 0.12 66.92 -34.38
CA PRO A 74 1.18 66.24 -33.66
C PRO A 74 1.73 67.16 -32.56
N ASP A 75 1.44 66.84 -31.31
CA ASP A 75 2.12 67.48 -30.18
C ASP A 75 3.40 66.73 -29.82
N ALA A 76 4.44 67.54 -29.64
CA ALA A 76 5.80 67.13 -29.42
C ALA A 76 6.03 66.67 -27.96
N ALA A 77 7.00 65.75 -27.84
CA ALA A 77 7.84 65.55 -26.66
C ALA A 77 7.10 65.23 -25.34
N ASP A 78 6.79 63.94 -25.16
CA ASP A 78 6.97 63.33 -23.85
C ASP A 78 8.05 62.25 -23.96
N ALA A 79 9.25 62.62 -23.52
CA ALA A 79 10.34 61.69 -23.28
C ALA A 79 9.98 60.86 -22.04
N SER A 80 9.05 59.92 -22.23
CA SER A 80 8.73 58.89 -21.26
C SER A 80 9.98 58.06 -21.02
N LEU A 81 10.44 58.18 -19.78
CA LEU A 81 11.57 57.49 -19.18
C LEU A 81 11.65 56.04 -19.66
N ASP A 82 12.78 55.74 -20.32
CA ASP A 82 13.43 54.43 -20.46
C ASP A 82 12.69 53.32 -19.70
N ALA A 83 11.63 52.78 -20.32
CA ALA A 83 10.98 51.58 -19.83
C ALA A 83 12.02 50.48 -20.03
N GLY A 84 12.78 50.21 -18.96
CA GLY A 84 13.75 49.13 -18.93
C GLY A 84 13.13 47.87 -19.53
N PRO A 85 13.94 47.02 -20.19
CA PRO A 85 13.44 45.90 -20.98
C PRO A 85 12.34 45.16 -20.22
N ALA A 86 11.17 45.07 -20.86
CA ALA A 86 9.98 44.47 -20.26
C ALA A 86 10.35 43.11 -19.66
N CYS A 87 10.09 42.96 -18.36
CA CYS A 87 10.41 41.72 -17.67
C CYS A 87 9.36 40.66 -18.06
N ASP A 88 9.76 39.72 -18.92
CA ASP A 88 8.91 38.60 -19.33
C ASP A 88 8.87 37.53 -18.24
N ALA A 89 7.99 37.71 -17.25
CA ALA A 89 7.81 36.77 -16.15
C ALA A 89 7.50 35.35 -16.69
N GLY A 90 8.25 34.35 -16.21
CA GLY A 90 8.11 32.96 -16.62
C GLY A 90 8.90 32.55 -17.86
N ALA A 91 9.55 33.49 -18.57
CA ALA A 91 10.46 33.15 -19.66
C ALA A 91 11.65 32.33 -19.15
N THR A 92 12.18 31.42 -19.97
CA THR A 92 13.37 30.65 -19.60
C THR A 92 14.59 31.56 -19.47
N CYS A 93 15.41 31.32 -18.46
CA CYS A 93 16.65 32.06 -18.24
C CYS A 93 17.82 31.11 -18.04
N PHE A 94 18.99 31.50 -18.55
CA PHE A 94 20.24 30.76 -18.40
C PHE A 94 21.03 31.39 -17.26
N GLY A 95 21.39 30.61 -16.24
CA GLY A 95 22.13 31.12 -15.08
C GLY A 95 21.71 30.59 -13.71
N ASN A 96 20.81 29.61 -13.64
CA ASN A 96 20.47 28.95 -12.38
C ASN A 96 21.54 27.95 -11.93
N ALA A 97 22.77 28.44 -11.69
CA ALA A 97 23.92 27.62 -11.33
C ALA A 97 23.71 26.86 -10.00
N GLY A 98 22.77 27.30 -9.16
CA GLY A 98 22.44 26.66 -7.89
C GLY A 98 21.52 25.44 -8.00
N ALA A 99 20.74 25.31 -9.07
CA ALA A 99 19.76 24.24 -9.25
C ALA A 99 19.77 23.67 -10.68
N PRO A 100 20.81 22.90 -11.07
CA PRO A 100 20.95 22.35 -12.43
C PRO A 100 19.83 21.38 -12.82
N CYS A 101 19.01 20.94 -11.86
CA CYS A 101 17.85 20.07 -12.09
C CYS A 101 16.52 20.83 -12.11
N ARG A 102 16.55 22.15 -12.24
CA ARG A 102 15.36 22.98 -12.41
C ARG A 102 15.55 23.87 -13.62
N VAL A 103 14.47 24.05 -14.38
CA VAL A 103 14.45 25.05 -15.44
C VAL A 103 14.55 26.42 -14.80
N GLY A 104 15.50 27.26 -15.21
CA GLY A 104 15.52 28.66 -14.78
C GLY A 104 14.35 29.42 -15.41
N VAL A 105 13.55 30.10 -14.61
CA VAL A 105 12.47 30.98 -15.08
C VAL A 105 12.66 32.40 -14.57
N THR A 106 12.32 33.39 -15.38
CA THR A 106 12.46 34.81 -15.01
C THR A 106 11.35 35.20 -14.02
N SER A 107 11.73 35.74 -12.86
CA SER A 107 10.85 36.41 -11.90
C SER A 107 11.01 37.91 -12.01
N CYS A 108 9.88 38.63 -11.92
CA CYS A 108 9.81 40.08 -12.05
C CYS A 108 9.37 40.78 -10.74
N ALA A 109 9.43 40.08 -9.61
CA ALA A 109 8.86 40.54 -8.35
C ALA A 109 9.54 41.81 -7.78
N ASP A 110 10.82 42.03 -8.07
CA ASP A 110 11.64 43.09 -7.44
C ASP A 110 12.02 44.24 -8.40
N GLY A 111 11.24 44.47 -9.46
CA GLY A 111 11.50 45.54 -10.43
C GLY A 111 12.66 45.26 -11.40
N GLY A 112 13.13 44.01 -11.47
CA GLY A 112 14.12 43.52 -12.43
C GLY A 112 13.97 42.03 -12.71
N ALA A 113 14.47 41.57 -13.87
CA ALA A 113 14.46 40.18 -14.28
C ALA A 113 15.49 39.35 -13.48
N THR A 114 15.02 38.49 -12.59
CA THR A 114 15.87 37.56 -11.82
C THR A 114 15.58 36.12 -12.24
N CYS A 115 16.63 35.31 -12.41
CA CYS A 115 16.45 33.90 -12.75
C CYS A 115 16.17 33.09 -11.48
N VAL A 116 14.98 32.51 -11.36
CA VAL A 116 14.54 31.70 -10.21
C VAL A 116 14.29 30.24 -10.61
N ASP A 117 14.18 29.39 -9.59
CA ASP A 117 13.85 27.98 -9.73
C ASP A 117 12.45 27.78 -10.32
N GLY A 118 12.40 27.25 -11.54
CA GLY A 118 11.18 26.79 -12.18
C GLY A 118 10.88 25.31 -11.92
N PRO A 119 10.06 24.70 -12.80
CA PRO A 119 9.74 23.29 -12.73
C PRO A 119 11.00 22.39 -12.76
N PRO A 120 10.97 21.21 -12.12
CA PRO A 120 12.00 20.19 -12.30
C PRO A 120 12.23 19.88 -13.78
N VAL A 121 13.50 19.67 -14.15
CA VAL A 121 13.82 19.01 -15.43
C VAL A 121 13.46 17.52 -15.36
N ASP A 122 13.44 16.86 -16.51
CA ASP A 122 13.12 15.43 -16.59
C ASP A 122 14.08 14.57 -15.75
N ASP A 123 13.50 13.58 -15.06
CA ASP A 123 14.25 12.59 -14.29
C ASP A 123 15.22 11.84 -15.21
N GLY A 124 16.50 11.74 -14.80
CA GLY A 124 17.57 11.15 -15.61
C GLY A 124 18.39 12.16 -16.41
N THR A 125 18.03 13.44 -16.41
CA THR A 125 18.91 14.50 -16.93
C THR A 125 20.23 14.50 -16.16
N VAL A 126 21.36 14.52 -16.87
CA VAL A 126 22.69 14.59 -16.24
C VAL A 126 22.89 15.97 -15.64
N CYS A 127 23.37 16.01 -14.41
CA CYS A 127 23.75 17.24 -13.72
C CYS A 127 25.15 17.09 -13.14
N ALA A 128 25.88 18.20 -13.06
CA ALA A 128 27.19 18.24 -12.43
C ALA A 128 27.03 18.37 -10.91
N GLY A 129 27.61 17.45 -10.15
CA GLY A 129 27.76 17.62 -8.71
C GLY A 129 28.79 18.69 -8.35
N PRO A 130 28.78 19.21 -7.10
CA PRO A 130 29.83 20.12 -6.61
C PRO A 130 31.21 19.46 -6.56
N ASP A 131 31.27 18.13 -6.62
CA ASP A 131 32.46 17.28 -6.71
C ASP A 131 32.89 16.99 -8.17
N GLY A 132 32.17 17.52 -9.17
CA GLY A 132 32.37 17.18 -10.58
C GLY A 132 31.92 15.77 -10.97
N GLY A 133 31.30 15.02 -10.04
CA GLY A 133 30.81 13.67 -10.28
C GLY A 133 29.56 13.67 -11.17
N ALA A 134 29.40 12.60 -11.95
CA ALA A 134 28.18 12.38 -12.73
C ALA A 134 27.00 12.08 -11.78
N ARG A 135 25.97 12.91 -11.87
CA ARG A 135 24.74 12.80 -11.07
C ARG A 135 23.53 12.84 -12.00
N LEU A 136 22.38 12.41 -11.49
CA LEU A 136 21.13 12.44 -12.23
C LEU A 136 20.10 13.29 -11.49
N CYS A 137 19.32 14.05 -12.27
CA CYS A 137 18.18 14.79 -11.76
C CYS A 137 17.05 13.83 -11.37
N THR A 138 16.48 14.01 -10.18
CA THR A 138 15.31 13.29 -9.71
C THR A 138 14.42 14.25 -8.93
N ALA A 139 13.19 14.45 -9.38
CA ALA A 139 12.23 15.39 -8.78
C ALA A 139 12.81 16.80 -8.54
N GLY A 140 13.73 17.24 -9.39
CA GLY A 140 14.37 18.55 -9.33
C GLY A 140 15.61 18.63 -8.43
N ALA A 141 16.10 17.51 -7.90
CA ALA A 141 17.33 17.42 -7.14
C ALA A 141 18.44 16.71 -7.94
N CYS A 142 19.68 17.19 -7.83
CA CYS A 142 20.85 16.59 -8.47
C CYS A 142 21.52 15.55 -7.57
N LEU A 143 21.19 14.27 -7.78
CA LEU A 143 21.49 13.21 -6.83
C LEU A 143 22.63 12.29 -7.29
N ALA A 144 23.51 11.96 -6.36
CA ALA A 144 24.61 11.03 -6.58
C ALA A 144 24.11 9.58 -6.77
N PRO A 145 24.86 8.74 -7.50
CA PRO A 145 24.57 7.31 -7.58
C PRO A 145 24.59 6.64 -6.20
N THR A 146 23.69 5.68 -6.00
CA THR A 146 23.55 4.89 -4.77
C THR A 146 23.62 3.41 -5.12
N VAL A 147 24.37 2.62 -4.33
CA VAL A 147 24.55 1.19 -4.54
C VAL A 147 24.12 0.42 -3.31
N VAL A 148 23.23 -0.55 -3.48
CA VAL A 148 22.86 -1.53 -2.46
C VAL A 148 23.78 -2.73 -2.62
N SER A 149 24.74 -2.86 -1.71
CA SER A 149 25.76 -3.93 -1.68
C SER A 149 25.48 -5.04 -0.67
N GLY A 150 24.45 -4.89 0.17
CA GLY A 150 23.97 -5.88 1.12
C GLY A 150 22.45 -5.83 1.25
N ASN A 151 21.88 -6.71 2.09
CA ASN A 151 20.44 -6.69 2.32
C ASN A 151 20.04 -5.44 3.09
N VAL A 152 19.03 -4.72 2.59
CA VAL A 152 18.56 -3.46 3.15
C VAL A 152 17.06 -3.53 3.35
N ASN A 153 16.60 -3.21 4.55
CA ASN A 153 15.20 -2.96 4.85
C ASN A 153 15.00 -1.44 5.00
N LEU A 154 14.31 -0.81 4.02
CA LEU A 154 14.10 0.64 3.98
C LEU A 154 13.38 1.19 5.22
N SER A 155 12.61 0.37 5.93
CA SER A 155 11.91 0.77 7.15
C SER A 155 12.81 0.81 8.39
N THR A 156 14.05 0.32 8.30
CA THR A 156 14.97 0.18 9.45
C THR A 156 16.44 0.43 9.12
N ALA A 157 16.73 0.80 7.88
CA ALA A 157 18.07 1.15 7.41
C ALA A 157 17.99 2.36 6.49
N THR A 158 19.12 3.06 6.40
CA THR A 158 19.30 4.29 5.65
C THR A 158 20.23 4.06 4.47
N LEU A 159 19.87 4.58 3.30
CA LEU A 159 20.66 4.51 2.07
C LEU A 159 21.34 5.85 1.76
N THR A 160 20.66 6.96 2.06
CA THR A 160 21.12 8.30 1.74
C THR A 160 22.20 8.75 2.73
N PRO A 161 23.45 9.00 2.28
CA PRO A 161 24.52 9.45 3.17
C PRO A 161 24.18 10.77 3.86
N GLY A 162 24.58 10.90 5.14
CA GLY A 162 24.40 12.12 5.93
C GLY A 162 23.05 12.24 6.64
N ARG A 163 22.13 11.30 6.42
CA ARG A 163 20.87 11.23 7.20
C ARG A 163 21.10 10.63 8.58
N THR A 164 20.37 11.13 9.57
CA THR A 164 20.42 10.64 10.96
C THR A 164 19.27 9.70 11.30
N CYS A 165 18.20 9.74 10.50
CA CYS A 165 17.07 8.83 10.63
C CYS A 165 17.57 7.40 10.47
N VAL A 166 17.01 6.50 11.28
CA VAL A 166 17.32 5.06 11.21
C VAL A 166 16.61 4.36 10.05
N SER A 167 15.77 5.06 9.29
CA SER A 167 14.98 4.51 8.20
C SER A 167 15.05 5.42 6.97
N GLU A 168 15.26 4.81 5.81
CA GLU A 168 15.21 5.51 4.54
C GLU A 168 13.77 5.90 4.18
N ALA A 169 12.81 4.98 4.40
CA ALA A 169 11.39 5.14 4.11
C ALA A 169 10.53 4.84 5.36
N PRO A 170 10.57 5.69 6.40
CA PRO A 170 9.73 5.50 7.58
C PRO A 170 8.25 5.61 7.20
N ALA A 171 7.43 4.80 7.88
CA ALA A 171 5.99 4.77 7.73
C ALA A 171 5.31 5.19 9.04
N PHE A 172 4.38 6.13 8.96
CA PHE A 172 3.66 6.69 10.09
C PHE A 172 2.17 6.30 10.03
N ASP A 173 1.63 5.84 11.15
CA ASP A 173 0.20 5.55 11.34
C ASP A 173 -0.57 6.89 11.40
N VAL A 174 -1.44 7.16 10.44
CA VAL A 174 -2.23 8.39 10.37
C VAL A 174 -3.49 8.21 11.19
N THR A 175 -3.79 9.17 12.05
CA THR A 175 -4.98 9.17 12.94
C THR A 175 -5.97 10.29 12.62
N GLY A 176 -5.67 11.11 11.61
CA GLY A 176 -6.57 12.16 11.16
C GLY A 176 -6.04 12.88 9.93
N LEU A 177 -6.94 13.32 9.06
CA LEU A 177 -6.62 14.09 7.87
C LEU A 177 -7.50 15.33 7.78
N THR A 178 -6.93 16.37 7.18
CA THR A 178 -7.68 17.48 6.58
C THR A 178 -7.29 17.57 5.10
N ALA A 179 -7.75 18.62 4.41
CA ALA A 179 -7.30 18.87 3.04
C ALA A 179 -5.77 18.98 2.95
N THR A 180 -5.09 19.64 3.90
CA THR A 180 -3.65 19.96 3.79
C THR A 180 -2.81 19.42 4.94
N THR A 181 -3.37 18.63 5.85
CA THR A 181 -2.61 18.09 6.99
C THR A 181 -2.90 16.64 7.26
N ALA A 182 -1.89 15.91 7.73
CA ALA A 182 -2.03 14.62 8.39
C ALA A 182 -1.59 14.72 9.85
N THR A 183 -2.36 14.12 10.75
CA THR A 183 -1.94 13.86 12.14
C THR A 183 -1.46 12.42 12.23
N VAL A 184 -0.24 12.22 12.73
CA VAL A 184 0.36 10.89 12.89
C VAL A 184 0.44 10.48 14.36
N ALA A 185 0.27 9.18 14.62
CA ALA A 185 0.23 8.63 15.97
C ALA A 185 1.55 8.84 16.75
N ALA A 186 2.68 8.85 16.03
CA ALA A 186 4.00 9.14 16.59
C ALA A 186 4.65 10.27 15.80
N ALA A 187 5.06 11.32 16.52
CA ALA A 187 5.74 12.48 15.92
C ALA A 187 7.03 12.04 15.20
N PRO A 188 7.29 12.50 13.97
CA PRO A 188 8.57 12.30 13.32
C PRO A 188 9.71 12.86 14.16
N THR A 189 10.85 12.18 14.19
CA THR A 189 12.04 12.60 14.95
C THR A 189 13.21 12.88 14.02
N GLY A 190 14.05 13.85 14.38
CA GLY A 190 15.23 14.22 13.61
C GLY A 190 14.89 14.57 12.15
N ASP A 191 15.62 13.96 11.22
CA ASP A 191 15.40 14.09 9.78
C ASP A 191 14.57 12.95 9.18
N CYS A 192 13.79 12.20 9.98
CA CYS A 192 12.96 11.10 9.47
C CYS A 192 11.83 11.57 8.56
N LEU A 193 11.33 12.79 8.76
CA LEU A 193 10.42 13.46 7.84
C LEU A 193 10.60 14.97 7.99
N VAL A 194 10.95 15.65 6.90
CA VAL A 194 11.24 17.09 6.91
C VAL A 194 10.55 17.81 5.76
N THR A 195 10.51 19.15 5.83
CA THR A 195 10.03 19.99 4.72
C THR A 195 10.77 19.63 3.43
N GLY A 196 10.01 19.50 2.35
CA GLY A 196 10.52 19.15 1.03
C GLY A 196 10.49 17.67 0.70
N ASP A 197 10.37 16.79 1.70
CA ASP A 197 10.20 15.35 1.46
C ASP A 197 8.92 15.07 0.68
N GLU A 198 8.99 14.08 -0.21
CA GLU A 198 7.83 13.48 -0.86
C GLU A 198 7.33 12.29 -0.03
N VAL A 199 6.01 12.14 0.05
CA VAL A 199 5.37 11.09 0.84
C VAL A 199 4.28 10.41 0.02
N LEU A 200 4.16 9.10 0.22
CA LEU A 200 3.00 8.31 -0.18
C LEU A 200 1.99 8.33 0.96
N LEU A 201 0.79 8.87 0.72
CA LEU A 201 -0.37 8.68 1.57
C LEU A 201 -1.17 7.51 1.00
N VAL A 202 -1.49 6.49 1.81
CA VAL A 202 -2.20 5.30 1.34
C VAL A 202 -3.13 4.71 2.42
N ASN A 203 -4.37 4.39 2.05
CA ASN A 203 -5.25 3.59 2.90
C ASN A 203 -4.99 2.10 2.66
N LEU A 204 -4.49 1.40 3.67
CA LEU A 204 -4.11 0.00 3.56
C LEU A 204 -5.30 -0.92 3.82
N GLN A 205 -6.00 -0.74 4.93
CA GLN A 205 -7.08 -1.62 5.41
C GLN A 205 -8.25 -0.81 5.97
N GLY A 206 -9.48 -1.29 5.82
CA GLY A 206 -10.66 -0.65 6.42
C GLY A 206 -11.87 -1.57 6.51
N ALA A 207 -12.62 -1.46 7.61
CA ALA A 207 -13.81 -2.30 7.85
C ALA A 207 -14.78 -2.32 6.66
N GLY A 208 -15.27 -3.52 6.31
CA GLY A 208 -16.40 -3.69 5.38
C GLY A 208 -16.12 -3.30 3.92
N ALA A 209 -14.85 -3.37 3.48
CA ALA A 209 -14.41 -2.94 2.16
C ALA A 209 -14.74 -1.47 1.88
N ALA A 210 -14.36 -0.57 2.80
CA ALA A 210 -14.56 0.86 2.61
C ALA A 210 -14.08 1.26 1.20
N PRO A 211 -14.89 2.01 0.43
CA PRO A 211 -14.60 2.33 -0.98
C PRO A 211 -13.25 3.04 -1.16
N ASN A 212 -12.69 3.58 -0.07
CA ASN A 212 -11.43 4.28 -0.03
C ASN A 212 -10.21 3.38 0.24
N THR A 213 -10.40 2.09 0.55
CA THR A 213 -9.27 1.17 0.75
C THR A 213 -8.47 1.06 -0.54
N GLY A 214 -7.15 1.14 -0.40
CA GLY A 214 -6.19 1.22 -1.48
C GLY A 214 -6.08 2.58 -2.18
N ASN A 215 -6.90 3.58 -1.84
CA ASN A 215 -6.65 4.95 -2.31
C ASN A 215 -5.26 5.38 -1.88
N TRP A 216 -4.56 6.05 -2.79
CA TRP A 216 -3.23 6.57 -2.55
C TRP A 216 -2.98 7.86 -3.33
N GLU A 217 -2.06 8.69 -2.84
CA GLU A 217 -1.53 9.82 -3.58
C GLU A 217 -0.13 10.19 -3.12
N LEU A 218 0.56 11.00 -3.92
CA LEU A 218 1.88 11.55 -3.58
C LEU A 218 1.70 13.01 -3.17
N LEU A 219 2.25 13.36 -2.01
CA LEU A 219 2.21 14.71 -1.47
C LEU A 219 3.63 15.17 -1.15
N LYS A 220 3.81 16.48 -1.04
CA LYS A 220 5.07 17.08 -0.61
C LYS A 220 4.88 17.76 0.73
N VAL A 221 5.82 17.53 1.65
CA VAL A 221 5.77 18.09 3.01
C VAL A 221 6.15 19.58 2.96
N ALA A 222 5.25 20.43 3.44
CA ALA A 222 5.50 21.85 3.69
C ALA A 222 6.14 22.08 5.07
N GLY A 223 5.74 21.29 6.08
CA GLY A 223 6.28 21.40 7.43
C GLY A 223 5.86 20.24 8.33
N VAL A 224 6.62 20.05 9.40
CA VAL A 224 6.33 19.08 10.47
C VAL A 224 6.39 19.81 11.80
N SER A 225 5.31 19.74 12.59
CA SER A 225 5.22 20.32 13.93
C SER A 225 4.59 19.30 14.88
N GLY A 226 5.41 18.69 15.74
CA GLY A 226 5.00 17.56 16.56
C GLY A 226 4.46 16.41 15.70
N SER A 227 3.22 16.00 15.95
CA SER A 227 2.51 14.95 15.19
C SER A 227 1.79 15.47 13.94
N THR A 228 1.82 16.77 13.65
CA THR A 228 1.13 17.34 12.49
C THR A 228 2.10 17.54 11.35
N VAL A 229 1.79 16.91 10.22
CA VAL A 229 2.48 17.07 8.94
C VAL A 229 1.60 17.91 8.03
N THR A 230 2.13 19.03 7.53
CA THR A 230 1.44 19.91 6.58
C THR A 230 1.95 19.66 5.17
N PHE A 231 1.06 19.60 4.20
CA PHE A 231 1.36 19.39 2.78
C PHE A 231 1.38 20.71 2.01
N THR A 232 2.14 20.77 0.92
CA THR A 232 2.21 21.96 0.05
C THR A 232 0.96 22.16 -0.81
N ALA A 233 0.18 21.10 -1.02
CA ALA A 233 -1.04 21.09 -1.82
C ALA A 233 -2.12 20.27 -1.09
N PRO A 234 -3.42 20.57 -1.32
CA PRO A 234 -4.47 19.76 -0.74
C PRO A 234 -4.48 18.36 -1.34
N LYS A 235 -4.80 17.36 -0.51
CA LYS A 235 -5.11 16.01 -0.98
C LYS A 235 -6.32 16.03 -1.90
N THR A 236 -6.37 15.07 -2.81
CA THR A 236 -7.41 14.97 -3.85
C THR A 236 -8.32 13.77 -3.66
N ARG A 237 -8.01 12.91 -2.68
CA ARG A 237 -8.75 11.68 -2.40
C ARG A 237 -9.19 11.61 -0.95
N ASP A 238 -10.15 10.73 -0.72
CA ASP A 238 -10.72 10.44 0.59
C ASP A 238 -10.16 9.13 1.14
N TYR A 239 -10.01 9.09 2.46
CA TYR A 239 -9.38 7.98 3.18
C TYR A 239 -10.25 7.47 4.34
N GLY A 240 -11.45 8.04 4.51
CA GLY A 240 -12.41 7.68 5.56
C GLY A 240 -13.21 6.41 5.29
N GLY A 241 -13.93 5.95 6.31
CA GLY A 241 -14.70 4.71 6.30
C GLY A 241 -16.16 4.88 5.89
N ALA A 242 -16.80 3.80 5.43
CA ALA A 242 -18.13 3.79 4.81
C ALA A 242 -19.29 4.47 5.60
N SER A 243 -19.12 4.74 6.90
CA SER A 243 -20.07 5.54 7.70
C SER A 243 -20.30 6.96 7.14
N ASP A 244 -19.39 7.47 6.31
CA ASP A 244 -19.50 8.75 5.61
C ASP A 244 -19.90 8.60 4.13
N GLY A 245 -20.47 7.45 3.74
CA GLY A 245 -20.81 7.16 2.35
C GLY A 245 -19.60 6.95 1.44
N GLY A 246 -18.39 6.82 2.03
CA GLY A 246 -17.15 6.74 1.28
C GLY A 246 -16.57 8.09 0.90
N THR A 247 -17.04 9.18 1.51
CA THR A 247 -16.61 10.54 1.23
C THR A 247 -16.05 11.19 2.48
N GLY A 248 -14.88 11.82 2.37
CA GLY A 248 -14.15 12.42 3.48
C GLY A 248 -13.20 11.48 4.23
N ASP A 249 -12.84 11.88 5.45
CA ASP A 249 -11.73 11.30 6.22
C ASP A 249 -12.13 10.91 7.64
N THR A 250 -13.34 10.41 7.82
CA THR A 250 -13.82 9.94 9.13
C THR A 250 -13.35 8.52 9.45
N ASN A 251 -13.35 8.14 10.73
CA ASN A 251 -13.03 6.77 11.17
C ASN A 251 -11.61 6.29 10.76
N ILE A 252 -10.62 7.19 10.75
CA ILE A 252 -9.20 6.87 10.52
C ILE A 252 -8.52 6.66 11.88
N GLY A 253 -7.78 5.56 12.03
CA GLY A 253 -7.09 5.26 13.29
C GLY A 253 -6.66 3.81 13.45
N GLY A 254 -6.23 3.45 14.67
CA GLY A 254 -5.61 2.18 15.00
C GLY A 254 -6.56 1.05 15.46
N GLY A 255 -7.83 1.33 15.71
CA GLY A 255 -8.84 0.38 16.20
C GLY A 255 -9.30 -0.62 15.13
N ALA A 256 -9.83 -1.77 15.54
CA ALA A 256 -10.13 -2.90 14.63
C ALA A 256 -11.10 -2.56 13.47
N THR A 257 -11.95 -1.54 13.63
CA THR A 257 -12.96 -1.13 12.63
C THR A 257 -12.60 0.17 11.90
N GLU A 258 -11.49 0.79 12.26
CA GLU A 258 -11.02 2.06 11.70
C GLU A 258 -10.21 1.83 10.42
N GLN A 259 -10.10 2.85 9.57
CA GLN A 259 -9.23 2.86 8.39
C GLN A 259 -7.77 2.96 8.81
N LYS A 260 -6.92 2.11 8.26
CA LYS A 260 -5.47 2.06 8.49
C LYS A 260 -4.77 2.82 7.39
N VAL A 261 -4.57 4.11 7.61
CA VAL A 261 -3.92 5.01 6.66
C VAL A 261 -2.46 5.18 7.06
N ALA A 262 -1.56 4.98 6.11
CA ALA A 262 -0.13 5.14 6.31
C ALA A 262 0.39 6.35 5.52
N LEU A 263 1.27 7.11 6.15
CA LEU A 263 2.11 8.11 5.50
C LEU A 263 3.52 7.56 5.41
N VAL A 264 4.01 7.26 4.20
CA VAL A 264 5.32 6.67 3.97
C VAL A 264 6.22 7.67 3.27
N ARG A 265 7.37 7.98 3.85
CA ARG A 265 8.38 8.80 3.16
C ARG A 265 8.86 8.08 1.90
N LEU A 266 8.88 8.80 0.78
CA LEU A 266 9.36 8.27 -0.49
C LEU A 266 10.79 8.76 -0.75
N PRO A 267 11.83 7.91 -0.58
CA PRO A 267 13.20 8.32 -0.86
C PRO A 267 13.37 8.62 -2.35
N GLN A 268 14.09 9.70 -2.64
CA GLN A 268 14.45 10.12 -3.99
C GLN A 268 15.92 9.84 -4.21
N LEU A 269 16.26 9.11 -5.28
CA LEU A 269 17.60 8.63 -5.57
C LEU A 269 17.97 8.97 -7.02
N GLY A 270 19.24 9.23 -7.30
CA GLY A 270 19.70 9.45 -8.68
C GLY A 270 19.70 8.13 -9.46
N HIS A 271 20.89 7.55 -9.63
CA HIS A 271 21.02 6.18 -10.13
C HIS A 271 21.10 5.21 -8.95
N LEU A 272 20.08 4.40 -8.75
CA LEU A 272 20.09 3.30 -7.78
C LEU A 272 20.49 1.98 -8.47
N THR A 273 21.50 1.30 -7.95
CA THR A 273 21.86 -0.07 -8.35
C THR A 273 21.65 -1.04 -7.19
N VAL A 274 20.84 -2.08 -7.40
CA VAL A 274 20.69 -3.22 -6.48
C VAL A 274 21.57 -4.36 -6.97
N ASN A 275 22.67 -4.64 -6.27
CA ASN A 275 23.64 -5.63 -6.72
C ASN A 275 23.09 -7.06 -6.67
N ALA A 276 23.63 -7.94 -7.51
CA ALA A 276 23.31 -9.37 -7.47
C ALA A 276 23.57 -9.95 -6.07
N GLY A 277 22.70 -10.86 -5.63
CA GLY A 277 22.78 -11.49 -4.31
C GLY A 277 22.31 -10.61 -3.14
N THR A 278 21.82 -9.39 -3.39
CA THR A 278 21.29 -8.49 -2.37
C THR A 278 19.78 -8.35 -2.46
N THR A 279 19.12 -8.06 -1.34
CA THR A 279 17.68 -7.79 -1.27
C THR A 279 17.41 -6.40 -0.70
N LEU A 280 16.65 -5.60 -1.43
CA LEU A 280 16.03 -4.38 -0.95
C LEU A 280 14.57 -4.66 -0.59
N THR A 281 14.18 -4.39 0.65
CA THR A 281 12.87 -4.74 1.21
C THR A 281 12.36 -3.70 2.21
N ALA A 282 11.26 -3.99 2.91
CA ALA A 282 10.65 -3.14 3.92
C ALA A 282 10.18 -3.96 5.13
N ALA A 283 9.68 -3.30 6.17
CA ALA A 283 9.01 -3.98 7.27
C ALA A 283 7.69 -4.64 6.81
N PRO A 284 7.34 -5.84 7.34
CA PRO A 284 6.05 -6.45 7.07
C PRO A 284 4.90 -5.63 7.66
N TRP A 285 3.69 -5.85 7.14
CA TRP A 285 2.46 -5.34 7.72
C TRP A 285 2.33 -5.73 9.20
N ASN A 286 2.08 -4.73 10.05
CA ASN A 286 1.95 -4.92 11.50
C ASN A 286 0.51 -4.76 12.02
N GLY A 287 -0.48 -4.55 11.13
CA GLY A 287 -1.85 -4.21 11.49
C GLY A 287 -2.18 -2.71 11.40
N LYS A 288 -1.19 -1.86 11.12
CA LYS A 288 -1.32 -0.40 10.99
C LYS A 288 -0.51 0.18 9.83
N THR A 289 0.76 -0.20 9.73
CA THR A 289 1.71 0.22 8.71
C THR A 289 2.57 -0.96 8.24
N GLY A 290 3.47 -0.70 7.29
CA GLY A 290 4.36 -1.71 6.71
C GLY A 290 3.78 -2.36 5.45
N GLY A 291 4.49 -3.35 4.92
CA GLY A 291 4.07 -4.07 3.72
C GLY A 291 4.36 -3.36 2.40
N ILE A 292 5.12 -2.26 2.42
CA ILE A 292 5.32 -1.39 1.24
C ILE A 292 6.81 -1.17 1.00
N VAL A 293 7.27 -1.52 -0.19
CA VAL A 293 8.54 -1.05 -0.74
C VAL A 293 8.23 0.06 -1.73
N ALA A 294 8.52 1.32 -1.38
CA ALA A 294 8.27 2.46 -2.24
C ALA A 294 9.51 3.35 -2.35
N LEU A 295 9.86 3.75 -3.58
CA LEU A 295 10.94 4.70 -3.84
C LEU A 295 10.75 5.44 -5.16
N ARG A 296 11.48 6.55 -5.30
CA ARG A 296 11.67 7.26 -6.57
C ARG A 296 13.14 7.21 -6.98
N ALA A 297 13.42 6.97 -8.26
CA ALA A 297 14.78 7.09 -8.79
C ALA A 297 14.84 7.60 -10.23
N ALA A 298 15.86 8.38 -10.61
CA ALA A 298 16.07 8.69 -12.03
C ALA A 298 16.32 7.42 -12.86
N LYS A 299 17.19 6.55 -12.35
CA LYS A 299 17.51 5.27 -12.98
C LYS A 299 17.58 4.19 -11.92
N LEU A 300 16.98 3.05 -12.19
CA LEU A 300 17.01 1.88 -11.32
C LEU A 300 17.55 0.67 -12.10
N THR A 301 18.69 0.15 -11.65
CA THR A 301 19.28 -1.10 -12.16
C THR A 301 19.11 -2.19 -11.10
N VAL A 302 18.36 -3.24 -11.43
CA VAL A 302 18.06 -4.35 -10.51
C VAL A 302 18.80 -5.60 -10.96
N ASN A 303 19.94 -5.90 -10.33
CA ASN A 303 20.65 -7.16 -10.50
C ASN A 303 20.40 -8.14 -9.34
N GLY A 304 19.98 -7.64 -8.18
CA GLY A 304 19.52 -8.42 -7.03
C GLY A 304 17.99 -8.53 -6.96
N THR A 305 17.44 -8.39 -5.76
CA THR A 305 16.00 -8.50 -5.51
C THR A 305 15.44 -7.23 -4.88
N ILE A 306 14.32 -6.73 -5.41
CA ILE A 306 13.43 -5.80 -4.71
C ILE A 306 12.21 -6.60 -4.27
N SER A 307 11.95 -6.71 -2.97
CA SER A 307 10.94 -7.65 -2.46
C SER A 307 10.00 -7.03 -1.44
N ALA A 308 8.71 -7.09 -1.75
CA ALA A 308 7.62 -7.07 -0.79
C ALA A 308 6.98 -8.47 -0.62
N ALA A 309 7.70 -9.54 -0.97
CA ALA A 309 7.19 -10.89 -0.82
C ALA A 309 6.95 -11.23 0.65
N GLY A 310 5.78 -11.75 0.97
CA GLY A 310 5.42 -12.09 2.34
C GLY A 310 5.35 -10.90 3.30
N LEU A 311 5.18 -9.67 2.81
CA LEU A 311 5.06 -8.48 3.66
C LEU A 311 3.61 -7.99 3.83
N GLY A 312 2.65 -8.63 3.16
CA GLY A 312 1.23 -8.26 3.16
C GLY A 312 0.44 -8.77 4.37
N TYR A 313 -0.88 -8.91 4.21
CA TYR A 313 -1.77 -9.29 5.29
C TYR A 313 -1.43 -10.64 5.94
N ARG A 314 -1.71 -10.74 7.24
CA ARG A 314 -1.36 -11.91 8.06
C ARG A 314 -2.39 -13.02 7.95
N SER A 315 -1.95 -14.25 8.17
CA SER A 315 -2.84 -15.40 8.26
C SER A 315 -3.74 -15.33 9.48
N GLY A 316 -4.89 -16.00 9.39
CA GLY A 316 -5.70 -16.33 10.56
C GLY A 316 -4.99 -17.32 11.48
N ARG A 317 -5.24 -17.22 12.79
CA ARG A 317 -4.70 -18.14 13.78
C ARG A 317 -5.23 -19.55 13.60
N TRP A 318 -4.32 -20.48 13.83
CA TRP A 318 -4.61 -21.91 13.84
C TRP A 318 -5.22 -22.30 15.18
N SER A 319 -6.04 -23.33 15.18
CA SER A 319 -6.37 -23.98 16.43
C SER A 319 -5.40 -25.11 16.70
N ARG A 320 -4.75 -25.03 17.86
CA ARG A 320 -3.95 -26.10 18.41
C ARG A 320 -4.77 -26.87 19.42
N ASP A 321 -4.86 -28.17 19.21
CA ASP A 321 -5.55 -29.11 20.09
C ASP A 321 -4.56 -29.93 20.94
N ASP A 322 -5.10 -30.63 21.94
CA ASP A 322 -4.38 -31.55 22.82
C ASP A 322 -4.02 -32.90 22.14
N THR A 323 -3.53 -33.86 22.93
CA THR A 323 -3.14 -35.20 22.45
C THR A 323 -4.27 -36.01 21.82
N ASN A 324 -5.54 -35.70 22.12
CA ASN A 324 -6.71 -36.42 21.65
C ASN A 324 -7.15 -35.95 20.26
N CYS A 325 -6.76 -34.73 19.84
CA CYS A 325 -7.02 -34.19 18.51
C CYS A 325 -8.50 -34.17 18.11
N SER A 326 -9.41 -34.12 19.07
CA SER A 326 -10.85 -34.35 18.87
C SER A 326 -11.71 -33.19 19.37
N ASP A 327 -11.10 -32.09 19.79
CA ASP A 327 -11.82 -30.99 20.39
C ASP A 327 -12.60 -30.16 19.38
N ASN A 328 -13.60 -29.47 19.94
CA ASN A 328 -14.52 -28.62 19.21
C ASN A 328 -13.92 -27.23 18.99
N VAL A 329 -13.03 -27.12 18.01
CA VAL A 329 -12.27 -25.89 17.78
C VAL A 329 -12.55 -25.25 16.42
N ALA A 330 -12.65 -23.92 16.44
CA ALA A 330 -12.74 -23.08 15.24
C ALA A 330 -11.38 -22.43 14.93
N THR A 331 -11.19 -22.05 13.67
CA THR A 331 -10.01 -21.26 13.24
C THR A 331 -10.43 -19.88 12.74
N GLU A 332 -9.44 -19.01 12.54
CA GLU A 332 -9.70 -17.68 12.01
C GLU A 332 -9.69 -17.64 10.48
N ALA A 333 -10.56 -16.79 9.93
CA ALA A 333 -10.41 -16.30 8.56
C ALA A 333 -9.15 -15.43 8.44
N GLY A 334 -8.56 -15.40 7.25
CA GLY A 334 -7.36 -14.59 6.98
C GLY A 334 -7.61 -13.09 7.07
N GLU A 335 -6.58 -12.31 7.40
CA GLU A 335 -6.64 -10.85 7.33
C GLU A 335 -6.72 -10.38 5.87
N SER A 336 -7.44 -9.29 5.61
CA SER A 336 -7.55 -8.72 4.27
C SER A 336 -7.74 -7.20 4.31
N VAL A 337 -8.00 -6.61 3.13
CA VAL A 337 -8.42 -5.21 3.00
C VAL A 337 -9.63 -4.83 3.84
N VAL A 338 -10.49 -5.79 4.21
CA VAL A 338 -11.73 -5.48 4.95
C VAL A 338 -11.55 -5.49 6.47
N GLY A 339 -10.39 -5.87 6.97
CA GLY A 339 -10.12 -5.88 8.41
C GLY A 339 -9.18 -7.00 8.88
N PRO A 340 -8.90 -7.02 10.20
CA PRO A 340 -8.05 -8.03 10.83
C PRO A 340 -8.64 -9.44 10.69
N ALA A 341 -7.80 -10.45 10.96
CA ALA A 341 -8.26 -11.83 11.10
C ALA A 341 -9.30 -11.96 12.23
N LEU A 342 -10.27 -12.86 12.06
CA LEU A 342 -11.33 -13.13 13.04
C LEU A 342 -11.78 -14.58 12.99
N VAL A 343 -12.28 -15.11 14.10
CA VAL A 343 -12.87 -16.46 14.15
C VAL A 343 -14.18 -16.48 13.35
N SER A 344 -14.16 -17.12 12.18
CA SER A 344 -15.30 -17.17 11.28
C SER A 344 -15.07 -18.21 10.18
N THR A 345 -16.15 -18.85 9.72
CA THR A 345 -16.15 -19.64 8.48
C THR A 345 -16.48 -18.80 7.25
N ALA A 346 -17.02 -17.60 7.41
CA ALA A 346 -17.17 -16.68 6.28
C ALA A 346 -15.79 -16.21 5.83
N ASN A 347 -15.63 -15.95 4.53
CA ASN A 347 -14.44 -15.26 4.06
C ASN A 347 -14.43 -13.83 4.64
N ASN A 348 -13.23 -13.33 4.90
CA ASN A 348 -13.04 -11.98 5.40
C ASN A 348 -12.66 -11.09 4.22
N GLY A 349 -13.58 -10.87 3.30
CA GLY A 349 -13.28 -10.27 2.00
C GLY A 349 -12.31 -11.16 1.22
N GLY A 350 -11.09 -10.67 0.98
CA GLY A 350 -10.04 -11.43 0.29
C GLY A 350 -9.40 -12.56 1.08
N GLY A 351 -9.51 -12.53 2.41
CA GLY A 351 -9.01 -13.61 3.27
C GLY A 351 -9.94 -14.81 3.20
N ALA A 352 -9.41 -16.01 2.96
CA ALA A 352 -10.19 -17.25 3.01
C ALA A 352 -10.84 -17.44 4.40
N GLY A 353 -12.03 -18.06 4.42
CA GLY A 353 -12.74 -18.35 5.67
C GLY A 353 -12.09 -19.48 6.47
N GLY A 354 -12.21 -19.41 7.80
CA GLY A 354 -11.72 -20.43 8.72
C GLY A 354 -12.53 -21.73 8.69
N ILE A 355 -12.17 -22.65 9.58
CA ILE A 355 -12.80 -23.96 9.75
C ILE A 355 -13.75 -23.89 10.95
N SER A 356 -14.95 -24.46 10.82
CA SER A 356 -15.90 -24.53 11.93
C SER A 356 -15.45 -25.47 13.03
N ALA A 357 -15.94 -25.20 14.23
CA ALA A 357 -15.92 -26.15 15.32
C ALA A 357 -16.81 -27.38 14.95
N LEU A 358 -16.37 -28.59 15.29
CA LEU A 358 -17.17 -29.82 15.18
C LEU A 358 -16.79 -30.82 16.28
N ASN A 359 -17.78 -31.35 17.00
CA ASN A 359 -17.60 -32.35 18.06
C ASN A 359 -17.28 -33.74 17.49
N GLY A 360 -16.38 -34.47 18.15
CA GLY A 360 -16.16 -35.90 17.93
C GLY A 360 -15.45 -36.25 16.62
N VAL A 361 -14.86 -35.26 15.94
CA VAL A 361 -14.13 -35.46 14.68
C VAL A 361 -12.65 -35.23 14.91
N SER A 362 -11.92 -36.34 15.01
CA SER A 362 -10.45 -36.29 15.08
C SER A 362 -9.86 -35.84 13.75
N PHE A 363 -8.89 -34.91 13.81
CA PHE A 363 -8.16 -34.45 12.64
C PHE A 363 -6.78 -35.12 12.47
N ASN A 364 -6.48 -36.17 13.25
CA ASN A 364 -5.36 -37.08 12.98
C ASN A 364 -5.57 -37.81 11.65
N GLY A 365 -4.58 -37.70 10.75
CA GLY A 365 -4.57 -38.39 9.46
C GLY A 365 -5.54 -37.86 8.41
N ASP A 366 -6.26 -36.76 8.68
CA ASP A 366 -7.35 -36.25 7.82
C ASP A 366 -7.50 -34.72 7.97
N THR A 367 -6.39 -33.98 7.98
CA THR A 367 -6.42 -32.52 8.13
C THR A 367 -7.08 -31.88 6.90
N PRO A 368 -8.06 -30.97 7.08
CA PRO A 368 -8.64 -30.28 5.94
C PRO A 368 -7.63 -29.39 5.24
N MET A 369 -7.78 -29.27 3.91
CA MET A 369 -7.13 -28.21 3.14
C MET A 369 -8.00 -26.97 3.19
N CYS A 370 -7.47 -25.87 3.71
CA CYS A 370 -8.18 -24.60 3.72
C CYS A 370 -8.37 -24.07 2.29
N ALA A 371 -9.40 -23.25 2.08
CA ALA A 371 -9.54 -22.54 0.83
C ALA A 371 -8.40 -21.54 0.61
N GLY A 372 -8.12 -21.20 -0.65
CA GLY A 372 -7.14 -20.19 -1.02
C GLY A 372 -7.69 -18.78 -0.80
N SER A 373 -6.84 -17.88 -0.32
CA SER A 373 -7.14 -16.45 -0.30
C SER A 373 -7.11 -15.86 -1.70
N SER A 374 -7.66 -14.65 -1.86
CA SER A 374 -7.83 -14.00 -3.16
C SER A 374 -7.23 -12.60 -3.17
N HIS A 375 -6.93 -12.10 -4.37
CA HIS A 375 -6.61 -10.69 -4.62
C HIS A 375 -7.10 -10.30 -6.02
N ALA A 376 -6.21 -10.32 -7.04
CA ALA A 376 -6.59 -10.07 -8.43
C ALA A 376 -7.37 -11.23 -9.05
N THR A 377 -7.03 -12.47 -8.66
CA THR A 377 -7.79 -13.67 -9.02
C THR A 377 -8.36 -14.35 -7.78
N ALA A 378 -9.39 -15.18 -7.99
CA ALA A 378 -10.01 -15.94 -6.92
C ALA A 378 -9.12 -17.14 -6.52
N GLY A 379 -9.01 -17.38 -5.22
CA GLY A 379 -8.46 -18.60 -4.67
C GLY A 379 -9.38 -19.80 -4.88
N GLN A 380 -8.80 -21.00 -4.76
CA GLN A 380 -9.52 -22.25 -4.94
C GLN A 380 -10.29 -22.65 -3.66
N ALA A 381 -11.38 -23.38 -3.82
CA ALA A 381 -12.11 -23.95 -2.70
C ALA A 381 -11.25 -24.95 -1.90
N GLY A 382 -11.47 -24.99 -0.59
CA GLY A 382 -10.84 -25.97 0.30
C GLY A 382 -11.38 -27.38 0.10
N LYS A 383 -10.73 -28.36 0.74
CA LYS A 383 -11.09 -29.77 0.67
C LYS A 383 -11.16 -30.36 2.07
N ASN A 384 -12.20 -31.14 2.35
CA ASN A 384 -12.38 -31.72 3.67
C ASN A 384 -12.92 -33.16 3.58
N PRO A 385 -12.21 -34.14 4.16
CA PRO A 385 -12.66 -35.53 4.06
C PRO A 385 -13.71 -35.92 5.12
N LYS A 386 -13.90 -35.12 6.18
CA LYS A 386 -14.72 -35.49 7.37
C LYS A 386 -15.89 -34.54 7.66
N GLY A 387 -16.36 -33.79 6.66
CA GLY A 387 -17.64 -33.06 6.76
C GLY A 387 -17.69 -31.82 7.67
N ARG A 388 -16.61 -31.44 8.37
CA ARG A 388 -16.44 -30.06 8.91
C ARG A 388 -16.85 -28.97 7.89
N THR A 389 -17.46 -27.90 8.36
CA THR A 389 -17.73 -26.76 7.47
C THR A 389 -16.42 -26.02 7.22
N LEU A 390 -16.02 -25.97 5.95
CA LEU A 390 -14.91 -25.13 5.51
C LEU A 390 -15.42 -23.77 5.10
N GLY A 391 -14.64 -22.74 5.41
CA GLY A 391 -14.85 -21.44 4.83
C GLY A 391 -14.57 -21.42 3.33
N GLY A 392 -15.29 -20.53 2.65
CA GLY A 392 -15.11 -20.31 1.22
C GLY A 392 -13.78 -19.62 0.89
N PRO A 393 -13.37 -19.66 -0.39
CA PRO A 393 -12.23 -18.87 -0.85
C PRO A 393 -12.49 -17.37 -0.67
N GLY A 394 -11.41 -16.59 -0.65
CA GLY A 394 -11.52 -15.13 -0.62
C GLY A 394 -12.28 -14.58 -1.83
N ALA A 395 -12.87 -13.40 -1.69
CA ALA A 395 -13.37 -12.60 -2.82
C ALA A 395 -12.24 -11.79 -3.46
N THR A 396 -12.31 -11.53 -4.77
CA THR A 396 -11.37 -10.63 -5.44
C THR A 396 -11.61 -9.18 -5.02
N TYR A 397 -10.56 -8.36 -5.03
CA TYR A 397 -10.62 -6.94 -4.70
C TYR A 397 -9.45 -6.18 -5.30
N GLY A 398 -9.56 -4.85 -5.33
CA GLY A 398 -8.59 -3.97 -5.97
C GLY A 398 -8.91 -3.74 -7.44
N VAL A 399 -8.03 -3.02 -8.13
CA VAL A 399 -8.16 -2.66 -9.54
C VAL A 399 -6.79 -2.70 -10.21
N ASN A 400 -6.77 -3.07 -11.49
CA ASN A 400 -5.55 -3.22 -12.28
C ASN A 400 -5.14 -1.95 -13.04
N ASP A 401 -5.67 -0.78 -12.68
CA ASP A 401 -5.44 0.50 -13.39
C ASP A 401 -4.47 1.45 -12.65
N GLY A 402 -3.85 0.99 -11.57
CA GLY A 402 -2.94 1.78 -10.73
C GLY A 402 -3.64 2.88 -9.91
N THR A 403 -4.97 2.99 -9.95
CA THR A 403 -5.71 3.97 -9.13
C THR A 403 -5.78 3.55 -7.68
N LYS A 404 -5.69 2.24 -7.38
CA LYS A 404 -5.57 1.71 -6.01
C LYS A 404 -4.33 0.85 -5.83
N LEU A 405 -3.71 0.93 -4.66
CA LEU A 405 -2.63 0.04 -4.22
C LEU A 405 -3.14 -0.80 -3.06
N THR A 406 -3.12 -2.12 -3.18
CA THR A 406 -3.64 -3.03 -2.15
C THR A 406 -2.70 -4.20 -1.94
N MET A 407 -2.53 -4.66 -0.70
CA MET A 407 -1.75 -5.87 -0.41
C MET A 407 -2.56 -7.12 -0.74
N GLY A 408 -1.88 -8.26 -0.87
CA GLY A 408 -2.52 -9.58 -0.89
C GLY A 408 -3.12 -9.93 0.48
N SER A 409 -4.09 -10.84 0.48
CA SER A 409 -4.81 -11.33 1.67
C SER A 409 -4.15 -12.55 2.29
N GLY A 410 -4.16 -12.59 3.61
CA GLY A 410 -3.67 -13.72 4.39
C GLY A 410 -4.58 -14.92 4.27
N ASN A 411 -4.05 -16.12 4.48
CA ASN A 411 -4.80 -17.38 4.49
C ASN A 411 -5.61 -17.58 5.77
N ALA A 412 -6.62 -18.45 5.70
CA ALA A 412 -7.29 -18.98 6.88
C ALA A 412 -6.32 -19.76 7.78
N GLY A 413 -6.64 -19.82 9.08
CA GLY A 413 -5.98 -20.71 10.02
C GLY A 413 -6.40 -22.17 9.83
N ASN A 414 -5.52 -23.09 10.19
CA ASN A 414 -5.79 -24.53 10.14
C ASN A 414 -5.72 -25.19 11.53
N LEU A 415 -5.82 -26.51 11.58
CA LEU A 415 -5.81 -27.33 12.77
C LEU A 415 -4.45 -27.98 12.93
N THR A 416 -3.98 -28.07 14.17
CA THR A 416 -2.80 -28.86 14.51
C THR A 416 -2.96 -29.52 15.87
N CYS A 417 -2.45 -30.74 16.01
CA CYS A 417 -2.36 -31.43 17.28
C CYS A 417 -1.00 -31.14 17.87
N ASP A 418 -0.95 -30.85 19.16
CA ASP A 418 0.31 -30.74 19.88
C ASP A 418 0.26 -31.61 21.12
N VAL A 419 1.10 -32.64 21.13
CA VAL A 419 1.21 -33.59 22.25
C VAL A 419 1.95 -33.01 23.46
N THR A 420 2.50 -31.80 23.35
CA THR A 420 3.32 -31.15 24.36
C THR A 420 2.71 -29.88 24.95
N GLY A 421 1.61 -29.39 24.36
CA GLY A 421 0.94 -28.15 24.75
C GLY A 421 -0.42 -28.37 25.41
N ALA A 422 -0.86 -27.41 26.22
CA ALA A 422 -2.26 -27.33 26.61
C ALA A 422 -3.12 -26.87 25.41
N GLY A 423 -4.06 -27.72 24.99
CA GLY A 423 -5.13 -27.41 24.05
C GLY A 423 -6.50 -27.39 24.74
N PRO A 424 -7.53 -26.81 24.10
CA PRO A 424 -7.51 -26.13 22.81
C PRO A 424 -7.12 -24.64 22.92
N SER A 425 -6.31 -24.13 21.97
CA SER A 425 -5.92 -22.71 21.94
C SER A 425 -5.69 -22.18 20.52
N LEU A 426 -6.02 -20.90 20.27
CA LEU A 426 -5.63 -20.22 19.04
C LEU A 426 -4.16 -19.81 19.09
N VAL A 427 -3.39 -20.29 18.14
CA VAL A 427 -1.96 -20.02 18.00
C VAL A 427 -1.66 -19.31 16.68
N PRO A 428 -0.63 -18.45 16.62
CA PRO A 428 -0.16 -17.89 15.36
C PRO A 428 0.09 -18.98 14.31
N ALA A 429 -0.32 -18.73 13.07
CA ALA A 429 -0.02 -19.61 11.95
C ALA A 429 1.49 -19.68 11.67
N PHE A 430 1.91 -20.75 10.99
CA PHE A 430 3.24 -20.82 10.39
C PHE A 430 3.32 -19.86 9.19
N THR A 431 3.78 -18.63 9.43
CA THR A 431 4.42 -17.64 8.52
C THR A 431 3.95 -17.43 7.06
N THR A 432 2.78 -17.90 6.62
CA THR A 432 2.27 -17.59 5.27
C THR A 432 1.61 -16.22 5.20
N THR A 433 2.44 -15.20 5.17
CA THR A 433 2.03 -13.84 4.89
C THR A 433 1.83 -13.63 3.39
N ALA A 434 0.88 -12.78 3.07
CA ALA A 434 0.56 -12.44 1.68
C ALA A 434 1.62 -11.52 1.05
N GLY A 435 1.50 -11.28 -0.25
CA GLY A 435 2.33 -10.29 -0.94
C GLY A 435 2.02 -8.85 -0.50
N GLY A 436 3.07 -8.03 -0.33
CA GLY A 436 2.94 -6.60 -0.04
C GLY A 436 2.77 -5.74 -1.31
N ILE A 437 3.12 -4.46 -1.21
CA ILE A 437 3.09 -3.49 -2.30
C ILE A 437 4.53 -3.12 -2.69
N VAL A 438 4.81 -3.10 -3.99
CA VAL A 438 6.01 -2.51 -4.58
C VAL A 438 5.58 -1.32 -5.44
N LEU A 439 6.01 -0.11 -5.08
CA LEU A 439 5.77 1.13 -5.83
C LEU A 439 7.11 1.72 -6.30
N LEU A 440 7.36 1.69 -7.60
CA LEU A 440 8.59 2.25 -8.18
C LEU A 440 8.23 3.42 -9.10
N LEU A 441 8.70 4.62 -8.75
CA LEU A 441 8.59 5.81 -9.58
C LEU A 441 9.95 6.09 -10.21
N VAL A 442 10.16 5.69 -11.45
CA VAL A 442 11.50 5.62 -12.03
C VAL A 442 11.59 6.28 -13.40
N GLY A 443 12.63 7.06 -13.71
CA GLY A 443 12.83 7.54 -15.08
C GLY A 443 13.12 6.38 -16.04
N GLN A 444 14.03 5.50 -15.64
CA GLN A 444 14.38 4.25 -16.33
C GLN A 444 14.48 3.08 -15.36
N LEU A 445 13.97 1.91 -15.77
CA LEU A 445 14.15 0.64 -15.07
C LEU A 445 14.84 -0.37 -15.97
N ASP A 446 15.94 -0.95 -15.47
CA ASP A 446 16.63 -2.08 -16.09
C ASP A 446 16.70 -3.24 -15.10
N VAL A 447 15.92 -4.30 -15.33
CA VAL A 447 16.01 -5.55 -14.56
C VAL A 447 16.97 -6.49 -15.26
N GLY A 448 18.15 -6.68 -14.64
CA GLY A 448 19.22 -7.52 -15.17
C GLY A 448 18.86 -9.01 -15.16
N ALA A 449 19.75 -9.83 -15.73
CA ALA A 449 19.54 -11.27 -15.89
C ALA A 449 19.44 -12.05 -14.57
N SER A 450 19.87 -11.49 -13.44
CA SER A 450 19.65 -12.05 -12.10
C SER A 450 18.62 -11.25 -11.30
N GLY A 451 18.14 -10.14 -11.84
CA GLY A 451 17.20 -9.22 -11.21
C GLY A 451 15.84 -9.84 -10.99
N VAL A 452 15.21 -9.51 -9.86
CA VAL A 452 13.83 -9.86 -9.52
C VAL A 452 13.16 -8.70 -8.80
N VAL A 453 11.90 -8.41 -9.15
CA VAL A 453 11.00 -7.56 -8.38
C VAL A 453 9.81 -8.43 -7.95
N SER A 454 9.56 -8.56 -6.66
CA SER A 454 8.56 -9.51 -6.16
C SER A 454 7.61 -8.92 -5.13
N ALA A 455 6.34 -9.22 -5.29
CA ALA A 455 5.27 -9.06 -4.33
C ALA A 455 4.49 -10.38 -4.18
N LYS A 456 5.18 -11.53 -4.26
CA LYS A 456 4.53 -12.84 -4.11
C LYS A 456 4.12 -13.12 -2.66
N ALA A 457 3.18 -14.02 -2.45
CA ALA A 457 3.00 -14.61 -1.12
C ALA A 457 4.24 -15.41 -0.72
N ASN A 458 4.50 -15.55 0.58
CA ASN A 458 5.49 -16.52 1.03
C ASN A 458 5.04 -17.93 0.65
N ASP A 459 6.01 -18.74 0.21
CA ASP A 459 5.74 -20.13 -0.16
C ASP A 459 5.26 -20.94 1.07
N GLU A 460 4.61 -22.04 0.75
CA GLU A 460 3.58 -22.80 1.48
C GLU A 460 3.76 -22.98 2.99
N SER A 461 2.63 -22.85 3.71
CA SER A 461 2.38 -23.55 4.96
C SER A 461 1.53 -24.78 4.62
N ARG A 462 1.74 -25.86 5.37
CA ARG A 462 0.90 -27.06 5.36
C ARG A 462 -0.58 -26.66 5.23
N ASP A 463 -1.20 -27.06 4.11
CA ASP A 463 -2.65 -26.95 3.84
C ASP A 463 -3.27 -25.53 3.75
N THR A 464 -2.48 -24.45 3.65
CA THR A 464 -3.00 -23.06 3.56
C THR A 464 -2.22 -22.18 2.59
N ALA A 465 -2.90 -21.32 1.81
CA ALA A 465 -2.26 -20.46 0.80
C ALA A 465 -2.74 -18.99 0.88
N ALA A 466 -1.79 -18.06 0.96
CA ALA A 466 -2.02 -16.61 0.93
C ALA A 466 -1.85 -16.04 -0.49
N SER A 467 -2.46 -14.89 -0.79
CA SER A 467 -2.48 -14.34 -2.15
C SER A 467 -1.27 -13.46 -2.48
N GLY A 468 -1.01 -13.27 -3.78
CA GLY A 468 -0.03 -12.30 -4.27
C GLY A 468 -0.43 -10.86 -3.95
N GLY A 469 0.53 -9.93 -4.06
CA GLY A 469 0.37 -8.51 -3.73
C GLY A 469 0.34 -7.59 -4.96
N TYR A 470 0.84 -6.36 -4.86
CA TYR A 470 0.73 -5.36 -5.93
C TYR A 470 2.10 -4.84 -6.35
N ILE A 471 2.38 -4.86 -7.64
CA ILE A 471 3.54 -4.16 -8.22
C ILE A 471 3.00 -3.04 -9.10
N PHE A 472 3.29 -1.79 -8.75
CA PHE A 472 3.04 -0.64 -9.60
C PHE A 472 4.36 0.05 -9.96
N ILE A 473 4.64 0.14 -11.26
CA ILE A 473 5.83 0.84 -11.77
C ILE A 473 5.37 1.94 -12.71
N ARG A 474 5.79 3.16 -12.43
CA ARG A 474 5.59 4.32 -13.30
C ARG A 474 6.94 4.85 -13.74
N GLY A 475 7.16 4.99 -15.05
CA GLY A 475 8.40 5.51 -15.58
C GLY A 475 8.43 5.80 -17.07
N GLY A 476 9.60 6.14 -17.60
CA GLY A 476 9.81 6.32 -19.04
C GLY A 476 10.05 4.97 -19.73
N ALA A 477 11.29 4.50 -19.67
CA ALA A 477 11.70 3.23 -20.27
C ALA A 477 11.78 2.11 -19.23
N LEU A 478 11.02 1.03 -19.43
CA LEU A 478 10.91 -0.11 -18.52
C LEU A 478 11.40 -1.39 -19.22
N ASN A 479 12.61 -1.83 -18.91
CA ASN A 479 13.21 -3.07 -19.39
C ASN A 479 13.13 -4.15 -18.30
N LEU A 480 12.15 -5.05 -18.41
CA LEU A 480 11.77 -5.96 -17.33
C LEU A 480 12.46 -7.32 -17.40
N GLY A 481 13.02 -7.68 -18.55
CA GLY A 481 13.45 -9.06 -18.83
C GLY A 481 12.26 -10.04 -18.88
N THR A 482 12.54 -11.34 -18.86
CA THR A 482 11.49 -12.38 -18.93
C THR A 482 11.10 -12.85 -17.54
N ASN A 483 9.83 -12.66 -17.18
CA ASN A 483 9.19 -13.12 -15.94
C ASN A 483 9.93 -12.71 -14.66
N ARG A 484 10.50 -11.50 -14.61
CA ARG A 484 11.26 -11.01 -13.44
C ARG A 484 10.45 -10.22 -12.44
N LEU A 485 9.27 -9.77 -12.84
CA LEU A 485 8.29 -9.17 -11.93
C LEU A 485 7.27 -10.24 -11.56
N THR A 486 7.12 -10.50 -10.27
CA THR A 486 6.26 -11.59 -9.76
C THR A 486 5.30 -11.12 -8.66
N ALA A 487 4.00 -11.36 -8.84
CA ALA A 487 2.97 -11.10 -7.84
C ALA A 487 2.04 -12.31 -7.69
N VAL A 488 2.63 -13.50 -7.58
CA VAL A 488 1.91 -14.79 -7.63
C VAL A 488 1.40 -15.19 -6.25
N GLY A 489 0.22 -15.81 -6.19
CA GLY A 489 -0.33 -16.42 -4.99
C GLY A 489 0.39 -17.70 -4.58
N ALA A 490 0.38 -18.03 -3.29
CA ALA A 490 0.93 -19.30 -2.84
C ALA A 490 0.09 -20.48 -3.35
N THR A 491 0.70 -21.65 -3.42
CA THR A 491 0.01 -22.93 -3.54
C THR A 491 0.13 -23.64 -2.20
N ALA A 492 -0.95 -24.25 -1.71
CA ALA A 492 -0.91 -25.11 -0.54
C ALA A 492 -0.86 -26.56 -1.03
N THR A 493 0.11 -27.34 -0.56
CA THR A 493 0.15 -28.78 -0.80
C THR A 493 -0.20 -29.53 0.47
N SER A 494 -1.10 -30.50 0.37
CA SER A 494 -1.40 -31.36 1.51
C SER A 494 -0.32 -32.41 1.70
N VAL A 495 0.13 -32.56 2.94
CA VAL A 495 1.27 -33.40 3.32
C VAL A 495 0.84 -34.66 4.07
N ASN A 496 -0.45 -34.84 4.31
CA ASN A 496 -0.98 -36.00 5.02
C ASN A 496 -2.44 -36.30 4.62
N GLY A 497 -2.89 -37.49 5.01
CA GLY A 497 -4.28 -37.89 4.84
C GLY A 497 -4.74 -38.08 3.39
N PRO A 498 -6.05 -38.02 3.14
CA PRO A 498 -6.67 -38.42 1.88
C PRO A 498 -6.41 -37.43 0.74
N PHE A 499 -5.86 -36.25 1.05
CA PHE A 499 -5.47 -35.25 0.06
C PHE A 499 -3.97 -35.17 -0.16
N LEU A 500 -3.17 -36.10 0.38
CA LEU A 500 -1.72 -36.12 0.19
C LEU A 500 -1.31 -35.84 -1.26
N GLY A 501 -0.50 -34.80 -1.46
CA GLY A 501 0.00 -34.36 -2.76
C GLY A 501 -0.98 -33.53 -3.60
N GLN A 502 -2.22 -33.36 -3.16
CA GLN A 502 -3.16 -32.44 -3.79
C GLN A 502 -2.86 -30.99 -3.39
N THR A 503 -3.27 -30.07 -4.26
CA THR A 503 -3.03 -28.64 -4.08
C THR A 503 -4.30 -27.80 -3.99
N VAL A 504 -4.21 -26.67 -3.30
CA VAL A 504 -5.16 -25.55 -3.34
C VAL A 504 -4.38 -24.27 -3.62
N LYS A 505 -4.73 -23.54 -4.67
CA LYS A 505 -4.06 -22.27 -5.05
C LYS A 505 -4.76 -21.06 -4.46
N ALA A 506 -3.98 -20.09 -4.00
CA ALA A 506 -4.46 -18.73 -3.74
C ALA A 506 -4.47 -17.90 -5.03
N GLY A 507 -5.16 -16.77 -4.98
CA GLY A 507 -5.20 -15.78 -6.03
C GLY A 507 -3.86 -15.08 -6.23
N ASP A 508 -3.57 -14.78 -7.49
CA ASP A 508 -2.50 -13.87 -7.86
C ASP A 508 -2.88 -12.44 -7.52
N GLY A 509 -1.87 -11.57 -7.47
CA GLY A 509 -2.02 -10.14 -7.29
C GLY A 509 -1.91 -9.37 -8.60
N TYR A 510 -1.62 -8.07 -8.51
CA TYR A 510 -1.58 -7.18 -9.67
C TYR A 510 -0.15 -6.80 -10.06
N ILE A 511 0.09 -6.69 -11.36
CA ILE A 511 1.26 -6.00 -11.90
C ILE A 511 0.75 -4.93 -12.87
N VAL A 512 1.03 -3.68 -12.57
CA VAL A 512 0.62 -2.53 -13.37
C VAL A 512 1.85 -1.73 -13.75
N LEU A 513 1.95 -1.40 -15.02
CA LEU A 513 3.08 -0.69 -15.60
C LEU A 513 2.56 0.54 -16.32
N LYS A 514 3.19 1.68 -16.09
CA LYS A 514 2.92 2.91 -16.84
C LYS A 514 4.23 3.45 -17.35
N GLY A 515 4.48 3.35 -18.65
CA GLY A 515 5.65 3.99 -19.25
C GLY A 515 5.63 4.07 -20.76
N SER A 516 6.45 4.98 -21.30
CA SER A 516 6.52 5.27 -22.73
C SER A 516 7.10 4.13 -23.55
N THR A 517 7.90 3.25 -22.92
CA THR A 517 8.38 2.01 -23.54
C THR A 517 8.46 0.92 -22.49
N VAL A 518 7.81 -0.22 -22.76
CA VAL A 518 7.81 -1.39 -21.88
C VAL A 518 8.27 -2.62 -22.66
N THR A 519 9.31 -3.29 -22.20
CA THR A 519 9.82 -4.54 -22.80
C THR A 519 9.95 -5.64 -21.75
N GLY A 520 9.76 -6.89 -22.17
CA GLY A 520 9.81 -8.06 -21.29
C GLY A 520 8.45 -8.60 -20.89
N THR A 521 8.43 -9.54 -19.94
CA THR A 521 7.22 -10.22 -19.47
C THR A 521 7.19 -10.32 -17.95
N THR A 522 6.00 -10.54 -17.41
CA THR A 522 5.72 -10.53 -15.97
C THR A 522 4.83 -11.71 -15.60
N THR A 523 4.73 -12.04 -14.31
CA THR A 523 3.86 -13.12 -13.82
C THR A 523 3.10 -12.69 -12.55
N PRO A 524 1.78 -12.48 -12.59
CA PRO A 524 0.89 -12.59 -13.75
C PRO A 524 1.18 -11.54 -14.83
N THR A 525 0.55 -11.68 -16.01
CA THR A 525 0.70 -10.70 -17.09
C THR A 525 0.30 -9.30 -16.63
N ALA A 526 1.18 -8.33 -16.84
CA ALA A 526 0.97 -6.96 -16.41
C ALA A 526 -0.12 -6.26 -17.22
N ASN A 527 -0.87 -5.38 -16.57
CA ASN A 527 -1.63 -4.35 -17.26
C ASN A 527 -0.69 -3.18 -17.60
N VAL A 528 -0.51 -2.90 -18.89
CA VAL A 528 0.32 -1.78 -19.36
C VAL A 528 -0.59 -0.61 -19.69
N LEU A 529 -0.47 0.45 -18.90
CA LEU A 529 -1.20 1.69 -19.06
C LEU A 529 -0.48 2.63 -20.04
N PRO A 530 -1.24 3.47 -20.74
CA PRO A 530 -0.68 4.49 -21.63
C PRO A 530 0.13 5.57 -20.89
#